data_AF-X1VQM7-F1
#
_entry.id   AF-X1VQM7-F1
#
_cell.length_a   1.000
_cell.length_b   1.000
_cell.length_c   1.000
_cell.angle_alpha   90.00
_cell.angle_beta   90.00
_cell.angle_gamma   90.00
#
_symmetry.space_group_name_H-M   'P 1'
#
loop_
_entity.id
_entity.type
_entity.pdbx_description
1 polymer ?
#
loop_
_entity_poly.entity_id
_entity_poly.type
_entity_poly.pdbx_seq_one_letter_code
_entity_poly.pdbx_strand_id
1 'polypeptide(L)' 'MGDIAEILKSVPEVKLKIIPLTWELLDESGHIDIKKASYNTKEVDAALEEAESYAQHTESAVSHLKNLLR' A
#
# COMPACT_ATOMS: atom_id res chain seq x y z
N MET A 1 1.95 25.98 -5.13
CA MET A 1 3.10 25.15 -4.70
C MET A 1 2.74 24.65 -3.32
N GLY A 2 2.42 23.37 -3.17
CA GLY A 2 2.07 22.81 -1.85
C GLY A 2 3.31 22.77 -0.95
N ASP A 3 3.14 23.08 0.34
CA ASP A 3 4.20 22.97 1.33
C ASP A 3 4.61 21.50 1.49
N ILE A 4 5.92 21.22 1.40
CA ILE A 4 6.45 19.87 1.52
C ILE A 4 6.08 19.22 2.86
N ALA A 5 5.93 20.01 3.92
CA ALA A 5 5.49 19.52 5.22
C ALA A 5 4.06 18.98 5.19
N GLU A 6 3.17 19.55 4.37
CA GLU A 6 1.79 19.06 4.19
C GLU A 6 1.76 17.76 3.39
N ILE A 7 2.59 17.68 2.34
CA ILE A 7 2.69 16.48 1.49
C ILE A 7 3.24 15.31 2.31
N LEU A 8 4.28 15.52 3.11
CA LEU A 8 4.86 14.45 3.95
C LEU A 8 3.90 14.01 5.06
N LYS A 9 3.10 14.92 5.62
CA LYS A 9 2.04 14.56 6.58
C LYS A 9 0.91 13.71 5.96
N SER A 10 0.70 13.82 4.64
CA SER A 10 -0.27 12.98 3.92
C SER A 10 0.25 11.57 3.60
N VAL A 11 1.56 11.31 3.72
CA VAL A 11 2.11 9.96 3.60
C VAL A 11 1.87 9.23 4.91
N PRO A 12 0.99 8.22 4.95
CA PRO A 12 0.63 7.60 6.22
C PRO A 12 1.78 6.72 6.73
N GLU A 13 2.16 6.85 8.00
CA GLU A 13 3.10 5.93 8.65
C GLU A 13 2.37 4.63 9.05
N VAL A 14 2.00 3.81 8.06
CA VAL A 14 1.18 2.61 8.28
C VAL A 14 1.87 1.34 7.83
N LYS A 15 1.69 0.29 8.64
CA LYS A 15 1.97 -1.09 8.24
C LYS A 15 0.83 -1.56 7.35
N LEU A 16 1.07 -1.63 6.04
CA LEU A 16 0.09 -2.05 5.04
C LEU A 16 -0.47 -3.45 5.36
N LYS A 17 -1.80 -3.59 5.30
CA LYS A 17 -2.51 -4.86 5.58
C LYS A 17 -2.23 -5.92 4.53
N ILE A 18 -1.83 -5.52 3.33
CA ILE A 18 -1.49 -6.45 2.24
C ILE A 18 -0.43 -7.47 2.67
N ILE A 19 0.52 -7.09 3.54
CA ILE A 19 1.57 -7.99 4.02
C ILE A 19 1.02 -9.11 4.91
N PRO A 20 0.41 -8.83 6.08
CA PRO A 20 -0.19 -9.89 6.91
C PRO A 20 -1.27 -10.68 6.17
N LEU A 21 -2.09 -10.02 5.35
CA LEU A 21 -3.13 -10.71 4.58
C LEU A 21 -2.54 -11.70 3.57
N THR A 22 -1.47 -11.32 2.87
CA THR A 22 -0.80 -12.23 1.94
C THR A 22 -0.32 -13.49 2.66
N TRP A 23 0.25 -13.35 3.86
CA TRP A 23 0.69 -14.51 4.66
C TRP A 23 -0.46 -15.46 5.03
N GLU A 24 -1.64 -14.94 5.34
CA GLU A 24 -2.83 -15.76 5.64
C GLU A 24 -3.38 -16.49 4.41
N LEU A 25 -3.19 -15.88 3.24
CA LEU A 25 -3.65 -16.42 1.96
C LEU A 25 -2.69 -17.41 1.33
N LEU A 26 -1.48 -17.61 1.88
CA LEU A 26 -0.57 -18.62 1.36
C LEU A 26 -1.04 -20.04 1.68
N ASP A 27 -0.76 -20.95 0.76
CA ASP A 27 -0.77 -22.38 0.99
C ASP A 27 0.57 -22.86 1.57
N GLU A 28 0.67 -24.15 1.88
CA GLU A 28 1.87 -24.76 2.46
C GLU A 28 3.08 -24.74 1.52
N SER A 29 2.86 -24.50 0.22
CA SER A 29 3.91 -24.38 -0.79
C SER A 29 4.36 -22.93 -0.99
N GLY A 30 3.76 -21.97 -0.29
CA GLY A 30 4.05 -20.54 -0.43
C GLY A 30 3.40 -19.90 -1.65
N HIS A 31 2.40 -20.53 -2.26
CA HIS A 31 1.59 -19.95 -3.32
C HIS A 31 0.29 -19.38 -2.77
N ILE A 32 -0.34 -18.46 -3.50
CA ILE A 32 -1.65 -17.92 -3.12
C ILE A 32 -2.71 -19.01 -3.26
N ASP A 33 -3.38 -19.32 -2.16
CA ASP A 33 -4.57 -20.17 -2.17
C ASP A 33 -5.75 -19.36 -2.73
N ILE A 34 -6.04 -19.57 -4.02
CA ILE A 34 -7.11 -18.87 -4.74
C ILE A 34 -8.47 -19.09 -4.08
N LYS A 35 -8.72 -20.25 -3.45
CA LYS A 35 -9.98 -20.50 -2.74
C LYS A 35 -10.07 -19.62 -1.52
N LYS A 36 -9.03 -19.57 -0.67
CA LYS A 36 -9.00 -18.65 0.48
C LYS A 36 -9.15 -17.19 0.03
N ALA A 37 -8.46 -16.78 -1.02
CA ALA A 37 -8.58 -15.42 -1.56
C ALA A 37 -10.01 -15.11 -2.02
N SER A 38 -10.68 -16.07 -2.68
CA SER A 38 -12.07 -15.92 -3.14
C SER A 38 -13.09 -15.82 -2.00
N TYR A 39 -12.79 -16.38 -0.83
CA TYR A 39 -13.64 -16.23 0.36
C TYR A 39 -13.43 -14.91 1.10
N ASN A 40 -12.29 -14.25 0.90
CA ASN A 40 -11.89 -13.00 1.58
C ASN A 40 -11.80 -11.82 0.60
N THR A 41 -12.64 -11.80 -0.45
CA THR A 41 -12.54 -10.82 -1.54
C THR A 41 -12.58 -9.38 -1.07
N LYS A 42 -13.43 -9.06 -0.09
CA LYS A 42 -13.53 -7.69 0.45
C LYS A 42 -12.26 -7.25 1.17
N GLU A 43 -11.71 -8.13 2.00
CA GLU A 43 -10.47 -7.88 2.74
C GLU A 43 -9.28 -7.74 1.78
N VAL A 44 -9.25 -8.56 0.72
CA VAL A 44 -8.26 -8.47 -0.36
C VAL A 44 -8.37 -7.15 -1.10
N ASP A 45 -9.56 -6.79 -1.58
CA ASP A 45 -9.80 -5.54 -2.30
C ASP A 45 -9.40 -4.32 -1.47
N ALA A 46 -9.78 -4.29 -0.18
CA ALA A 46 -9.42 -3.19 0.72
C ALA A 46 -7.92 -3.10 0.99
N ALA A 47 -7.22 -4.24 1.11
CA ALA A 47 -5.78 -4.28 1.30
C ALA A 47 -5.02 -3.83 0.04
N LEU A 48 -5.55 -4.15 -1.16
CA LEU A 48 -5.02 -3.66 -2.43
C LEU A 48 -5.21 -2.14 -2.56
N GLU A 49 -6.41 -1.63 -2.32
CA GLU A 49 -6.72 -0.20 -2.36
C GLU A 49 -5.82 0.61 -1.39
N GLU A 50 -5.64 0.11 -0.17
CA GLU A 50 -4.73 0.72 0.82
C GLU A 50 -3.29 0.79 0.30
N ALA A 51 -2.78 -0.30 -0.28
CA ALA A 51 -1.42 -0.38 -0.79
C ALA A 51 -1.20 0.55 -1.99
N GLU A 52 -2.17 0.62 -2.91
CA GLU A 52 -2.13 1.52 -4.07
C GLU A 52 -2.15 2.99 -3.65
N SER A 53 -3.04 3.36 -2.72
CA SER A 53 -3.11 4.72 -2.20
C SER A 53 -1.79 5.13 -1.51
N TYR A 54 -1.22 4.24 -0.69
CA TYR A 54 0.09 4.48 -0.07
C TYR A 54 1.19 4.72 -1.10
N ALA A 55 1.24 3.89 -2.15
CA ALA A 55 2.23 4.01 -3.20
C ALA A 55 2.11 5.35 -3.94
N GLN A 56 0.88 5.77 -4.29
CA GLN A 56 0.62 7.04 -4.96
C GLN A 56 1.02 8.26 -4.11
N HIS A 57 0.67 8.25 -2.81
CA HIS A 57 1.07 9.33 -1.91
C HIS A 57 2.59 9.40 -1.74
N THR A 58 3.24 8.25 -1.59
CA THR A 58 4.71 8.18 -1.47
C THR A 58 5.39 8.66 -2.75
N GLU A 59 4.93 8.24 -3.92
CA GLU A 59 5.45 8.69 -5.21
C GLU A 59 5.31 10.21 -5.37
N SER A 60 4.13 10.75 -5.04
CA SER A 60 3.87 12.18 -5.07
C SER A 60 4.84 12.95 -4.17
N ALA A 61 5.04 12.49 -2.94
CA ALA A 61 5.98 13.10 -2.01
C ALA A 61 7.43 13.07 -2.52
N VAL A 62 7.88 11.92 -3.02
CA VAL A 62 9.23 11.74 -3.59
C VAL A 62 9.43 12.64 -4.82
N SER A 63 8.43 12.74 -5.70
CA SER A 63 8.48 13.59 -6.88
C SER A 63 8.63 15.06 -6.51
N HIS A 64 7.84 15.54 -5.54
CA HIS A 64 7.95 16.91 -5.03
C HIS A 64 9.32 17.19 -4.42
N LEU A 65 9.85 16.29 -3.60
CA LEU A 65 11.21 16.43 -3.04
C LEU A 65 12.28 16.51 -4.13
N LYS A 66 12.20 15.63 -5.14
CA LYS A 66 13.15 15.63 -6.27
C LYS A 66 13.12 16.95 -7.03
N ASN A 67 11.95 17.55 -7.22
CA ASN A 67 11.80 18.83 -7.92
C ASN A 67 12.27 20.04 -7.09
N LEU A 68 12.27 19.94 -5.76
CA LEU A 68 12.78 21.01 -4.88
C LEU A 68 14.30 20.97 -4.73
N LEU A 69 14.90 19.78 -4.80
CA LEU A 69 16.33 19.56 -4.56
C LEU A 69 17.18 19.54 -5.83
N ARG A 70 16.57 19.73 -7.01
CA ARG A 70 17.23 19.77 -8.32
C ARG A 70 16.90 21.08 -9.03
#